data_AF-A0A355EUQ3-F1
#
_entry.id   AF-A0A355EUQ3-F1
#
_cell.length_a   1.000
_cell.length_b   1.000
_cell.length_c   1.000
_cell.angle_alpha   90.00
_cell.angle_beta   90.00
_cell.angle_gamma   90.00
#
_symmetry.space_group_name_H-M   'P 1'
#
loop_
_entity.id
_entity.type
_entity.pdbx_description
1 polymer ?
#
loop_
_entity_poly.entity_id
_entity_poly.type
_entity_poly.pdbx_seq_one_letter_code
_entity_poly.pdbx_strand_id
1 'polypeptide(L)' 'VWRDVNANGLQDDGATGLVGVTVELLNSGGTVIATTVTGADGI' A
#
# COMPACT_ATOMS: atom_id res chain seq x y z
N VAL A 1 -0.82 1.49 -3.12
CA VAL A 1 -1.89 0.74 -2.43
C VAL A 1 -3.23 1.13 -3.02
N TRP A 2 -4.08 0.17 -3.38
CA TRP A 2 -5.39 0.44 -3.99
C TRP A 2 -6.50 -0.28 -3.22
N ARG A 3 -7.74 0.15 -3.42
CA ARG A 3 -8.92 -0.58 -2.96
C ARG A 3 -9.33 -1.61 -4.01
N ASP A 4 -9.22 -2.88 -3.64
CA ASP A 4 -9.81 -3.98 -4.40
C ASP A 4 -11.32 -4.07 -4.09
N VAL A 5 -12.15 -3.58 -5.00
CA VAL A 5 -13.60 -3.48 -4.80
C VAL A 5 -14.36 -4.75 -5.17
N ASN A 6 -13.77 -5.60 -6.01
CA ASN A 6 -14.41 -6.85 -6.49
C ASN A 6 -13.76 -8.11 -5.89
N ALA A 7 -12.74 -7.94 -5.04
CA ALA A 7 -12.04 -8.98 -4.30
C ALA A 7 -11.33 -10.02 -5.18
N ASN A 8 -10.87 -9.62 -6.37
CA ASN A 8 -10.16 -10.50 -7.29
C ASN A 8 -8.63 -10.50 -7.09
N GLY A 9 -8.10 -9.63 -6.24
CA GLY A 9 -6.66 -9.48 -5.98
C GLY A 9 -5.87 -8.79 -7.08
N LEU A 10 -6.54 -8.25 -8.10
CA LEU A 10 -5.94 -7.51 -9.20
C LEU A 10 -6.12 -6.01 -9.00
N GLN A 11 -5.17 -5.25 -9.54
CA GLN A 11 -5.34 -3.82 -9.68
C GLN A 11 -6.03 -3.55 -11.02
N ASP A 12 -7.36 -3.50 -10.97
CA ASP A 12 -8.19 -3.23 -12.13
C ASP A 12 -8.19 -1.75 -12.51
N ASP A 13 -8.57 -1.48 -13.77
CA ASP A 13 -8.74 -0.13 -14.29
C ASP A 13 -9.81 0.62 -13.47
N GLY A 14 -9.49 1.86 -13.05
CA GLY A 14 -10.35 2.65 -12.16
C GLY A 14 -10.19 2.35 -10.66
N ALA A 15 -9.27 1.45 -10.27
CA ALA A 15 -8.94 1.26 -8.86
C ALA A 15 -8.46 2.58 -8.21
N THR A 16 -9.11 2.96 -7.12
CA THR A 16 -8.75 4.18 -6.37
C THR A 16 -7.62 3.87 -5.38
N GLY A 17 -6.59 4.71 -5.38
CA GLY A 17 -5.51 4.64 -4.42
C GLY A 17 -5.95 4.91 -2.98
N LEU A 18 -5.28 4.28 -2.03
CA LEU A 18 -5.47 4.53 -0.59
C LEU A 18 -4.37 5.44 -0.06
N VAL A 19 -4.73 6.66 0.31
CA VAL A 19 -3.84 7.64 0.95
C VAL A 19 -3.74 7.39 2.46
N GLY A 20 -2.59 7.69 3.06
CA GLY A 20 -2.41 7.63 4.50
C GLY A 20 -2.10 6.23 5.05
N VAL A 21 -1.83 5.25 4.19
CA VAL A 21 -1.45 3.90 4.60
C VAL A 21 0.01 3.92 5.02
N THR A 22 0.28 3.50 6.26
CA THR A 22 1.66 3.35 6.76
C THR A 22 2.27 2.09 6.17
N VAL A 23 3.47 2.24 5.60
CA VAL A 23 4.26 1.14 5.03
C VAL A 23 5.58 1.04 5.78
N GLU A 24 5.86 -0.12 6.33
CA GLU A 24 7.09 -0.42 7.06
C GLU A 24 7.97 -1.35 6.23
N LEU A 25 9.24 -0.99 6.06
CA LEU A 25 10.26 -1.87 5.52
C LEU A 25 10.95 -2.59 6.66
N LEU A 26 10.84 -3.91 6.69
CA LEU A 26 11.50 -4.76 7.68
C LEU A 26 12.75 -5.41 7.09
N ASN A 27 13.78 -5.55 7.91
CA ASN A 27 14.92 -6.42 7.57
C ASN A 27 14.56 -7.91 7.79
N SER A 28 15.48 -8.83 7.46
CA SER A 28 15.25 -10.28 7.62
C SER A 28 15.05 -10.73 9.07
N GLY A 29 15.44 -9.93 10.05
CA GLY A 29 15.18 -10.17 11.47
C GLY A 29 13.86 -9.60 11.97
N GLY A 30 13.03 -9.03 11.09
CA GLY A 30 11.74 -8.42 11.45
C GLY A 30 11.85 -7.03 12.09
N THR A 31 13.03 -6.40 12.07
CA THR A 31 13.19 -5.02 12.57
C THR A 31 12.81 -4.03 11.49
N VAL A 32 11.99 -3.03 11.84
CA VAL A 32 11.66 -1.91 10.95
C VAL A 32 12.92 -1.05 10.72
N ILE A 33 13.29 -0.87 9.46
CA ILE A 33 14.45 -0.08 9.03
C ILE A 33 14.07 1.18 8.24
N ALA A 34 12.81 1.28 7.80
CA ALA A 34 12.24 2.51 7.24
C ALA A 34 10.71 2.49 7.35
N THR A 35 10.12 3.67 7.38
CA THR A 35 8.67 3.87 7.34
C THR A 35 8.35 4.97 6.33
N THR A 36 7.29 4.78 5.56
CA THR A 36 6.70 5.83 4.72
C THR A 36 5.18 5.76 4.80
N VAL A 37 4.51 6.74 4.21
CA VAL A 37 3.05 6.81 4.13
C VAL A 37 2.66 7.02 2.68
N THR A 38 1.65 6.29 2.20
CA THR A 38 1.15 6.48 0.84
C THR A 38 0.58 7.89 0.66
N GLY A 39 1.01 8.54 -0.41
CA GLY A 39 0.54 9.84 -0.87
C GLY A 39 -0.80 9.76 -1.61
N ALA A 40 -1.12 10.84 -2.30
CA ALA A 40 -2.28 10.88 -3.19
C ALA A 40 -2.18 9.74 -4.22
N ASP A 41 -3.33 9.17 -4.59
CA ASP A 41 -3.43 8.00 -5.47
C ASP A 41 -2.73 6.73 -4.97
N GLY A 42 -2.36 6.71 -3.68
CA GLY A 42 -1.83 5.53 -3.02
C GLY A 42 -0.38 5.20 -3.35
N ILE A 43 0.40 6.17 -3.85
CA ILE A 43 1.84 6.06 -4.14
C ILE A 43 2.66 6.44 -2.93
#